data_AF-A0A3G3M2S5-F1
#
_entry.id   AF-A0A3G3M2S5-F1
#
_cell.length_a   1.000
_cell.length_b   1.000
_cell.length_c   1.000
_cell.angle_alpha   90.00
_cell.angle_beta   90.00
_cell.angle_gamma   90.00
#
_symmetry.space_group_name_H-M   'P 1'
#
loop_
_entity.id
_entity.type
_entity.pdbx_description
1 polymer ?
#
loop_
_entity_poly.entity_id
_entity_poly.type
_entity_poly.pdbx_seq_one_letter_code
_entity_poly.pdbx_strand_id
1 'polypeptide(L)'
;LKTQYCDGLRGPMIIYDPQDPFADMYDIDDETTIITLADWYHIPAAQVQPPPMAASTLINGLGRYPGGPASPLSVITVQQGKRYRFRLLSMACDPMFTFNIDNHNMTVIEADGINHQPVAADAIPIYAGQRYSFVLEANQPIGNYWIRAQPDAGQPNLAVLVPSINAAILHYEGAADEEPVTVQPPFTSMLQETDLHPLVNPSAPGLPYPGGADEVLSFHMTYDWNAGLFYMNNATFAPPTIPVLLQILSGNKAAQDLLPSGSVYPLPMNATIEIIIPPGTAPGASHPFHLHGHAFSVVRSAGSSVYNYDNPVQRDTVSTGSAWNDTVTIRFTTDNPGPWIFHCHIDFHLAAGLAVVLAEDVPGITNATTEVPGDWDQLCPLYNALPLSEQ
;
A
#
# COMPACT_ATOMS: atom_id res chain seq x y z
N LEU A 1 -11.85 18.01 -3.77
CA LEU A 1 -11.02 17.31 -2.74
C LEU A 1 -9.98 16.37 -3.39
N LYS A 2 -8.69 16.39 -3.02
CA LYS A 2 -7.65 15.48 -3.57
C LYS A 2 -7.12 14.52 -2.51
N THR A 3 -6.50 15.04 -1.46
CA THR A 3 -5.78 14.27 -0.43
C THR A 3 -6.63 13.95 0.81
N GLN A 4 -7.90 13.61 0.59
CA GLN A 4 -8.91 13.57 1.67
C GLN A 4 -8.66 12.44 2.69
N TYR A 5 -8.10 11.30 2.27
CA TYR A 5 -7.90 10.20 3.21
C TYR A 5 -6.83 10.55 4.27
N CYS A 6 -5.90 11.47 3.95
CA CYS A 6 -4.93 12.02 4.89
C CYS A 6 -5.57 12.80 6.04
N ASP A 7 -6.75 13.39 5.80
CA ASP A 7 -7.54 14.07 6.83
C ASP A 7 -8.35 13.10 7.71
N GLY A 8 -8.21 11.78 7.48
CA GLY A 8 -8.70 10.73 8.38
C GLY A 8 -9.80 9.82 7.82
N LEU A 9 -10.25 10.01 6.58
CA LEU A 9 -11.24 9.13 5.94
C LEU A 9 -10.60 7.84 5.42
N ARG A 10 -10.16 6.98 6.34
CA ARG A 10 -9.50 5.70 6.08
C ARG A 10 -9.75 4.72 7.23
N GLY A 11 -9.82 3.43 6.93
CA GLY A 11 -10.05 2.40 7.92
C GLY A 11 -9.76 1.00 7.37
N PRO A 12 -9.60 0.00 8.24
CA PRO A 12 -9.33 -1.37 7.84
C PRO A 12 -10.60 -2.04 7.30
N MET A 13 -10.43 -2.95 6.34
CA MET A 13 -11.47 -3.85 5.85
C MET A 13 -10.90 -5.26 5.81
N ILE A 14 -11.45 -6.17 6.62
CA ILE A 14 -11.01 -7.55 6.72
C ILE A 14 -12.09 -8.47 6.15
N ILE A 15 -11.72 -9.32 5.19
CA ILE A 15 -12.56 -10.40 4.69
C ILE A 15 -12.03 -11.70 5.26
N TYR A 16 -12.77 -12.30 6.17
CA TYR A 16 -12.41 -13.60 6.76
C TYR A 16 -12.74 -14.75 5.80
N ASP A 17 -11.86 -15.75 5.75
CA ASP A 17 -12.11 -17.00 5.04
C ASP A 17 -12.50 -18.11 6.05
N PRO A 18 -13.72 -18.66 5.99
CA PRO A 18 -14.13 -19.80 6.83
C PRO A 18 -13.27 -21.06 6.62
N GLN A 19 -12.51 -21.14 5.52
CA GLN A 19 -11.63 -22.26 5.17
C GLN A 19 -10.16 -21.80 5.06
N ASP A 20 -9.79 -20.79 5.86
CA ASP A 20 -8.45 -20.23 5.84
C ASP A 20 -7.36 -21.33 5.97
N PRO A 21 -6.42 -21.44 5.02
CA PRO A 21 -5.41 -22.50 5.01
C PRO A 21 -4.43 -22.41 6.18
N PHE A 22 -4.40 -21.29 6.91
CA PHE A 22 -3.54 -21.06 8.07
C PHE A 22 -4.30 -21.08 9.40
N ALA A 23 -5.58 -21.45 9.42
CA ALA A 23 -6.41 -21.45 10.64
C ALA A 23 -5.75 -22.21 11.82
N ASP A 24 -4.98 -23.27 11.56
CA ASP A 24 -4.30 -24.05 12.60
C ASP A 24 -3.02 -23.36 13.15
N MET A 25 -2.52 -22.32 12.50
CA MET A 25 -1.31 -21.60 12.92
C MET A 25 -1.53 -20.61 14.06
N TYR A 26 -2.78 -20.20 14.31
CA TYR A 26 -3.14 -19.23 15.35
C TYR A 26 -4.35 -19.68 16.16
N ASP A 27 -4.59 -19.03 17.29
CA ASP A 27 -5.72 -19.30 18.17
C ASP A 27 -6.76 -18.16 18.14
N ILE A 28 -6.31 -16.93 17.84
CA ILE A 28 -7.12 -15.71 17.89
C ILE A 28 -6.88 -14.88 16.62
N ASP A 29 -7.98 -14.51 15.96
CA ASP A 29 -8.06 -13.62 14.79
C ASP A 29 -9.42 -12.93 14.82
N ASP A 30 -9.47 -11.70 15.32
CA ASP A 30 -10.67 -10.89 15.48
C ASP A 30 -10.32 -9.39 15.43
N GLU A 31 -11.26 -8.50 15.77
CA GLU A 31 -11.03 -7.06 15.75
C GLU A 31 -9.86 -6.62 16.63
N THR A 32 -9.52 -7.37 17.68
CA THR A 32 -8.43 -7.04 18.62
C THR A 32 -7.05 -7.32 18.04
N THR A 33 -6.97 -8.09 16.94
CA THR A 33 -5.71 -8.41 16.25
C THR A 33 -5.45 -7.51 15.04
N ILE A 34 -6.28 -6.50 14.81
CA ILE A 34 -6.05 -5.50 13.75
C ILE A 34 -5.06 -4.44 14.25
N ILE A 35 -4.00 -4.22 13.49
CA ILE A 35 -2.98 -3.19 13.72
C ILE A 35 -2.94 -2.27 12.51
N THR A 36 -3.36 -1.03 12.70
CA THR A 36 -3.30 0.02 11.67
C THR A 36 -2.16 0.98 11.97
N LEU A 37 -1.41 1.33 10.93
CA LEU A 37 -0.37 2.37 10.97
C LEU A 37 -0.83 3.56 10.14
N ALA A 38 -0.68 4.76 10.68
CA ALA A 38 -1.05 5.99 9.99
C ALA A 38 -0.09 7.12 10.33
N ASP A 39 0.21 7.94 9.35
CA ASP A 39 0.83 9.25 9.50
C ASP A 39 -0.22 10.30 9.88
N TRP A 40 0.13 11.23 10.76
CA TRP A 40 -0.80 12.28 11.19
C TRP A 40 -0.22 13.66 11.07
N TYR A 41 -0.98 14.57 10.48
CA TYR A 41 -0.63 15.96 10.24
C TYR A 41 -1.45 16.87 11.17
N HIS A 42 -0.83 17.91 11.74
CA HIS A 42 -1.52 18.89 12.59
C HIS A 42 -2.26 19.98 11.80
N ILE A 43 -2.05 20.02 10.49
CA ILE A 43 -2.75 20.91 9.56
C ILE A 43 -3.51 20.06 8.53
N PRO A 44 -4.64 20.56 7.99
CA PRO A 44 -5.37 19.84 6.94
C PRO A 44 -4.49 19.55 5.73
N ALA A 45 -4.73 18.42 5.06
CA ALA A 45 -3.93 17.93 3.94
C ALA A 45 -3.81 18.96 2.80
N ALA A 46 -4.88 19.74 2.56
CA ALA A 46 -4.88 20.82 1.57
C ALA A 46 -3.89 21.97 1.86
N GLN A 47 -3.40 22.08 3.11
CA GLN A 47 -2.43 23.11 3.54
C GLN A 47 -1.00 22.56 3.65
N VAL A 48 -0.83 21.24 3.61
CA VAL A 48 0.49 20.59 3.66
C VAL A 48 1.32 21.01 2.45
N GLN A 49 2.55 21.46 2.71
CA GLN A 49 3.50 21.85 1.67
C GLN A 49 4.45 20.69 1.36
N PRO A 50 4.86 20.49 0.10
CA PRO A 50 5.93 19.55 -0.23
C PRO A 50 7.30 20.01 0.32
N PRO A 51 8.16 19.10 0.83
CA PRO A 51 7.84 17.70 1.10
C PRO A 51 6.89 17.57 2.31
N PRO A 52 5.85 16.73 2.23
CA PRO A 52 4.96 16.48 3.36
C PRO A 52 5.76 15.94 4.56
N MET A 53 5.46 16.45 5.74
CA MET A 53 6.14 16.03 6.99
C MET A 53 5.09 15.72 8.06
N ALA A 54 4.85 14.42 8.26
CA ALA A 54 3.98 13.93 9.32
C ALA A 54 4.48 14.39 10.70
N ALA A 55 3.55 14.76 11.59
CA ALA A 55 3.86 15.18 12.95
C ALA A 55 3.91 14.00 13.92
N SER A 56 3.09 12.96 13.69
CA SER A 56 3.04 11.75 14.52
C SER A 56 2.88 10.50 13.65
N THR A 57 3.33 9.37 14.18
CA THR A 57 2.82 8.06 13.78
C THR A 57 1.71 7.65 14.75
N LEU A 58 0.59 7.18 14.21
CA LEU A 58 -0.51 6.59 14.96
C LEU A 58 -0.51 5.08 14.74
N ILE A 59 -0.58 4.33 15.83
CA ILE A 59 -0.84 2.89 15.82
C ILE A 59 -2.22 2.69 16.43
N ASN A 60 -3.16 2.10 15.69
CA ASN A 60 -4.58 1.99 16.11
C ASN A 60 -5.20 3.32 16.55
N GLY A 61 -4.86 4.40 15.84
CA GLY A 61 -5.44 5.73 16.04
C GLY A 61 -4.85 6.57 17.17
N LEU A 62 -3.89 6.04 17.95
CA LEU A 62 -3.22 6.77 19.02
C LEU A 62 -1.71 6.86 18.79
N GLY A 63 -1.11 7.95 19.28
CA GLY A 63 0.32 8.19 19.15
C GLY A 63 0.75 9.48 19.85
N ARG A 64 2.07 9.74 19.81
CA ARG A 64 2.71 10.94 20.37
C ARG A 64 3.56 11.61 19.28
N TYR A 65 3.82 12.90 19.45
CA TYR A 65 4.75 13.67 18.60
C TYR A 65 5.92 14.26 19.41
N PRO A 66 7.06 14.55 18.78
CA PRO A 66 8.19 15.21 19.44
C PRO A 66 7.80 16.56 20.07
N GLY A 67 8.09 16.71 21.36
CA GLY A 67 7.74 17.92 22.13
C GLY A 67 6.26 18.05 22.50
N GLY A 68 5.44 17.05 22.17
CA GLY A 68 4.02 16.99 22.53
C GLY A 68 3.76 16.49 23.95
N PRO A 69 2.48 16.48 24.37
CA PRO A 69 2.09 15.89 25.64
C PRO A 69 2.28 14.36 25.62
N ALA A 70 2.32 13.75 26.80
CA ALA A 70 2.28 12.30 26.97
C ALA A 70 0.86 11.75 26.73
N SER A 71 0.37 11.85 25.50
CA SER A 71 -0.92 11.31 25.09
C SER A 71 -1.01 9.80 25.34
N PRO A 72 -2.21 9.23 25.54
CA PRO A 72 -2.39 7.78 25.62
C PRO A 72 -1.81 7.07 24.40
N LEU A 73 -1.25 5.88 24.63
CA LEU A 73 -0.80 4.98 23.58
C LEU A 73 -1.82 3.85 23.40
N SER A 74 -1.88 3.28 22.21
CA SER A 74 -2.66 2.07 21.97
C SER A 74 -2.07 0.91 22.76
N VAL A 75 -2.97 0.07 23.30
CA VAL A 75 -2.62 -1.14 24.05
C VAL A 75 -3.25 -2.31 23.32
N ILE A 76 -2.43 -3.31 22.99
CA ILE A 76 -2.85 -4.57 22.37
C ILE A 76 -2.60 -5.66 23.40
N THR A 77 -3.66 -6.32 23.85
CA THR A 77 -3.58 -7.30 24.94
C THR A 77 -3.43 -8.72 24.40
N VAL A 78 -2.50 -9.49 24.98
CA VAL A 78 -2.27 -10.90 24.64
C VAL A 78 -2.25 -11.78 25.89
N GLN A 79 -2.64 -13.04 25.71
CA GLN A 79 -2.59 -14.09 26.72
C GLN A 79 -1.34 -14.93 26.49
N GLN A 80 -0.54 -15.11 27.55
CA GLN A 80 0.64 -15.94 27.46
C GLN A 80 0.31 -17.36 26.98
N GLY A 81 1.08 -17.87 26.01
CA GLY A 81 0.91 -19.19 25.40
C GLY A 81 -0.12 -19.26 24.27
N LYS A 82 -0.79 -18.16 23.93
CA LYS A 82 -1.67 -18.06 22.74
C LYS A 82 -0.91 -17.57 21.51
N ARG A 83 -1.45 -17.88 20.34
CA ARG A 83 -0.98 -17.43 19.03
C ARG A 83 -2.02 -16.51 18.39
N TYR A 84 -1.57 -15.38 17.87
CA TYR A 84 -2.41 -14.33 17.33
C TYR A 84 -2.09 -14.12 15.86
N ARG A 85 -3.10 -14.10 14.99
CA ARG A 85 -2.94 -13.55 13.64
C ARG A 85 -3.15 -12.05 13.70
N PHE A 86 -2.06 -11.30 13.79
CA PHE A 86 -2.12 -9.86 13.66
C PHE A 86 -2.23 -9.48 12.19
N ARG A 87 -3.15 -8.55 11.90
CA ARG A 87 -3.39 -7.98 10.58
C ARG A 87 -2.84 -6.56 10.56
N LEU A 88 -1.67 -6.38 9.97
CA LEU A 88 -0.95 -5.11 9.88
C LEU A 88 -1.35 -4.38 8.60
N LEU A 89 -1.84 -3.16 8.71
CA LEU A 89 -2.26 -2.33 7.58
C LEU A 89 -1.58 -0.98 7.63
N SER A 90 -0.89 -0.59 6.56
CA SER A 90 -0.41 0.78 6.39
C SER A 90 -1.48 1.61 5.70
N MET A 91 -2.11 2.48 6.48
CA MET A 91 -3.04 3.49 5.98
C MET A 91 -2.33 4.83 5.74
N ALA A 92 -0.98 4.84 5.68
CA ALA A 92 -0.20 6.06 5.53
C ALA A 92 -0.53 6.81 4.23
N CYS A 93 -0.46 8.14 4.27
CA CYS A 93 -0.47 8.98 3.07
C CYS A 93 0.90 9.10 2.41
N ASP A 94 1.98 8.90 3.17
CA ASP A 94 3.32 9.12 2.66
C ASP A 94 4.36 8.12 3.21
N PRO A 95 4.73 8.17 4.51
CA PRO A 95 5.91 7.45 4.98
C PRO A 95 5.75 5.94 4.90
N MET A 96 6.88 5.25 4.75
CA MET A 96 6.94 3.83 5.06
C MET A 96 7.32 3.64 6.52
N PHE A 97 6.85 2.55 7.13
CA PHE A 97 7.18 2.21 8.50
C PHE A 97 8.06 0.96 8.54
N THR A 98 9.05 0.95 9.42
CA THR A 98 9.69 -0.29 9.88
C THR A 98 8.98 -0.76 11.15
N PHE A 99 8.10 -1.75 11.00
CA PHE A 99 7.31 -2.32 12.09
C PHE A 99 8.06 -3.45 12.81
N ASN A 100 8.05 -3.45 14.13
CA ASN A 100 8.53 -4.57 14.95
C ASN A 100 7.87 -4.58 16.33
N ILE A 101 8.02 -5.69 17.04
CA ILE A 101 7.59 -5.83 18.44
C ILE A 101 8.79 -6.32 19.24
N ASP A 102 9.17 -5.56 20.27
CA ASP A 102 10.34 -5.89 21.10
C ASP A 102 10.27 -7.33 21.60
N ASN A 103 11.36 -8.08 21.43
CA ASN A 103 11.53 -9.46 21.88
C ASN A 103 10.55 -10.49 21.27
N HIS A 104 9.85 -10.17 20.19
CA HIS A 104 8.97 -11.10 19.49
C HIS A 104 9.37 -11.24 18.01
N ASN A 105 9.38 -12.49 17.53
CA ASN A 105 9.43 -12.76 16.10
C ASN A 105 8.01 -12.80 15.54
N MET A 106 7.89 -12.54 14.25
CA MET A 106 6.64 -12.54 13.49
C MET A 106 6.77 -13.58 12.37
N THR A 107 5.75 -14.42 12.19
CA THR A 107 5.69 -15.33 11.04
C THR A 107 4.69 -14.79 10.03
N VAL A 108 5.16 -14.11 8.99
CA VAL A 108 4.34 -13.53 7.93
C VAL A 108 3.72 -14.65 7.09
N ILE A 109 2.40 -14.61 6.91
CA ILE A 109 1.62 -15.64 6.19
C ILE A 109 0.75 -15.05 5.07
N GLU A 110 0.64 -13.72 4.98
CA GLU A 110 -0.18 -13.04 3.98
C GLU A 110 0.47 -11.70 3.63
N ALA A 111 0.42 -11.33 2.35
CA ALA A 111 0.80 -10.00 1.87
C ALA A 111 -0.31 -9.49 0.93
N ASP A 112 -0.81 -8.29 1.20
CA ASP A 112 -1.84 -7.59 0.42
C ASP A 112 -3.07 -8.45 0.05
N GLY A 113 -3.56 -9.30 0.97
CA GLY A 113 -4.73 -10.16 0.73
C GLY A 113 -4.43 -11.50 0.07
N ILE A 114 -3.17 -11.79 -0.25
CA ILE A 114 -2.74 -13.07 -0.83
C ILE A 114 -2.02 -13.91 0.22
N ASN A 115 -2.43 -15.17 0.33
CA ASN A 115 -1.79 -16.16 1.22
C ASN A 115 -0.39 -16.53 0.69
N HIS A 116 0.61 -16.46 1.56
CA HIS A 116 2.02 -16.75 1.25
C HIS A 116 2.56 -17.86 2.16
N GLN A 117 3.59 -18.56 1.69
CA GLN A 117 4.34 -19.49 2.54
C GLN A 117 4.86 -18.74 3.79
N PRO A 118 4.83 -19.36 4.99
CA PRO A 118 5.27 -18.72 6.22
C PRO A 118 6.73 -18.23 6.17
N VAL A 119 6.95 -16.94 6.40
CA VAL A 119 8.29 -16.32 6.48
C VAL A 119 8.51 -15.72 7.86
N ALA A 120 9.55 -16.16 8.56
CA ALA A 120 9.92 -15.60 9.85
C ALA A 120 10.67 -14.26 9.66
N ALA A 121 10.23 -13.23 10.38
CA ALA A 121 10.86 -11.92 10.40
C ALA A 121 10.84 -11.31 11.81
N ASP A 122 11.83 -10.48 12.12
CA ASP A 122 11.85 -9.67 13.35
C ASP A 122 11.53 -8.18 13.09
N ALA A 123 11.47 -7.78 11.83
CA ALA A 123 10.99 -6.48 11.39
C ALA A 123 10.32 -6.56 10.01
N ILE A 124 9.29 -5.76 9.80
CA ILE A 124 8.52 -5.68 8.56
C ILE A 124 8.55 -4.24 8.05
N PRO A 125 9.31 -3.95 6.97
CA PRO A 125 9.11 -2.73 6.19
C PRO A 125 7.73 -2.78 5.52
N ILE A 126 6.91 -1.78 5.76
CA ILE A 126 5.55 -1.68 5.20
C ILE A 126 5.33 -0.28 4.61
N TYR A 127 4.99 -0.25 3.32
CA TYR A 127 4.77 0.99 2.57
C TYR A 127 3.28 1.40 2.57
N ALA A 128 2.99 2.65 2.22
CA ALA A 128 1.62 3.15 2.09
C ALA A 128 0.76 2.23 1.20
N GLY A 129 -0.38 1.78 1.71
CA GLY A 129 -1.31 0.88 1.02
C GLY A 129 -1.04 -0.62 1.20
N GLN A 130 0.12 -1.01 1.72
CA GLN A 130 0.45 -2.43 1.95
C GLN A 130 -0.19 -3.00 3.22
N ARG A 131 -0.37 -4.32 3.22
CA ARG A 131 -0.87 -5.11 4.34
C ARG A 131 -0.06 -6.39 4.50
N TYR A 132 0.10 -6.84 5.74
CA TYR A 132 0.64 -8.16 6.06
C TYR A 132 -0.19 -8.80 7.17
N SER A 133 -0.51 -10.10 7.04
CA SER A 133 -0.86 -10.89 8.23
C SER A 133 0.36 -11.62 8.73
N PHE A 134 0.59 -11.58 10.03
CA PHE A 134 1.64 -12.35 10.68
C PHE A 134 1.11 -13.05 11.94
N VAL A 135 1.66 -14.22 12.21
CA VAL A 135 1.43 -14.94 13.47
C VAL A 135 2.47 -14.50 14.49
N LEU A 136 1.99 -14.10 15.66
CA LEU A 136 2.81 -13.88 16.86
C LEU A 136 2.42 -14.90 17.92
N GLU A 137 3.42 -15.59 18.46
CA GLU A 137 3.25 -16.44 19.64
C GLU A 137 3.56 -15.62 20.90
N ALA A 138 2.61 -15.52 21.82
CA ALA A 138 2.77 -14.81 23.08
C ALA A 138 3.55 -15.65 24.10
N ASN A 139 4.81 -15.98 23.77
CA ASN A 139 5.66 -16.91 24.53
C ASN A 139 6.73 -16.23 25.40
N GLN A 140 6.72 -14.89 25.48
CA GLN A 140 7.65 -14.15 26.33
C GLN A 140 7.14 -14.09 27.78
N PRO A 141 7.99 -13.74 28.77
CA PRO A 141 7.55 -13.49 30.14
C PRO A 141 6.40 -12.48 30.20
N ILE A 142 5.48 -12.63 31.16
CA ILE A 142 4.40 -11.66 31.36
C ILE A 142 5.01 -10.28 31.64
N GLY A 143 4.69 -9.32 30.78
CA GLY A 143 5.20 -7.96 30.83
C GLY A 143 4.61 -7.08 29.73
N ASN A 144 5.13 -5.86 29.64
CA ASN A 144 4.80 -4.90 28.59
C ASN A 144 5.97 -4.81 27.61
N TYR A 145 5.67 -4.85 26.32
CA TYR A 145 6.66 -4.78 25.23
C TYR A 145 6.30 -3.63 24.29
N TRP A 146 7.31 -2.90 23.80
CA TRP A 146 7.06 -1.88 22.78
C TRP A 146 6.69 -2.54 21.45
N ILE A 147 5.55 -2.12 20.90
CA ILE A 147 5.25 -2.21 19.47
C ILE A 147 5.80 -0.95 18.84
N ARG A 148 6.59 -1.07 17.77
CA ARG A 148 7.28 0.06 17.13
C ARG A 148 6.91 0.13 15.66
N ALA A 149 6.66 1.33 15.16
CA ALA A 149 6.40 1.61 13.75
C ALA A 149 7.24 2.81 13.31
N GLN A 150 8.54 2.61 13.10
CA GLN A 150 9.48 3.69 12.86
C GLN A 150 9.30 4.25 11.43
N PRO A 151 8.89 5.52 11.23
CA PRO A 151 8.83 6.11 9.89
C PRO A 151 10.23 6.44 9.37
N ASP A 152 10.37 6.46 8.04
CA ASP A 152 11.56 6.97 7.35
C ASP A 152 11.67 8.49 7.34
N ALA A 153 10.53 9.18 7.32
CA ALA A 153 10.45 10.63 7.23
C ALA A 153 9.41 11.23 8.19
N GLY A 154 9.50 12.55 8.40
CA GLY A 154 8.57 13.30 9.22
C GLY A 154 9.15 14.61 9.74
N GLN A 155 8.40 15.27 10.62
CA GLN A 155 8.86 16.46 11.33
C GLN A 155 10.17 16.19 12.10
N PRO A 156 10.99 17.21 12.39
CA PRO A 156 12.25 17.05 13.12
C PRO A 156 12.06 16.20 14.39
N ASN A 157 12.93 15.20 14.55
CA ASN A 157 12.93 14.22 15.63
C ASN A 157 11.81 13.17 15.61
N LEU A 158 10.90 13.14 14.61
CA LEU A 158 9.93 12.04 14.49
C LEU A 158 10.64 10.74 14.08
N ALA A 159 11.59 10.82 13.14
CA ALA A 159 12.36 9.67 12.69
C ALA A 159 13.47 9.24 13.68
N VAL A 160 13.60 9.92 14.83
CA VAL A 160 14.57 9.57 15.88
C VAL A 160 13.92 8.54 16.80
N LEU A 161 14.63 7.44 17.07
CA LEU A 161 14.15 6.40 17.96
C LEU A 161 14.05 6.92 19.39
N VAL A 162 12.83 7.27 19.80
CA VAL A 162 12.46 7.63 21.17
C VAL A 162 11.43 6.61 21.63
N PRO A 163 11.62 5.92 22.78
CA PRO A 163 10.84 4.72 23.12
C PRO A 163 9.32 4.87 23.05
N SER A 164 8.78 6.04 23.42
CA SER A 164 7.34 6.29 23.48
C SER A 164 6.76 7.07 22.29
N ILE A 165 7.56 7.39 21.28
CA ILE A 165 7.11 7.98 20.01
C ILE A 165 7.13 6.88 18.96
N ASN A 166 6.20 6.92 18.01
CA ASN A 166 6.03 5.86 17.01
C ASN A 166 5.82 4.46 17.62
N ALA A 167 5.14 4.42 18.76
CA ALA A 167 5.04 3.23 19.58
C ALA A 167 3.63 2.98 20.11
N ALA A 168 3.36 1.71 20.39
CA ALA A 168 2.20 1.20 21.12
C ALA A 168 2.67 0.13 22.11
N ILE A 169 1.76 -0.41 22.91
CA ILE A 169 2.08 -1.35 23.99
C ILE A 169 1.49 -2.72 23.65
N LEU A 170 2.32 -3.75 23.56
CA LEU A 170 1.88 -5.14 23.66
C LEU A 170 1.85 -5.51 25.14
N HIS A 171 0.65 -5.71 25.68
CA HIS A 171 0.40 -5.96 27.10
C HIS A 171 0.03 -7.42 27.31
N TYR A 172 0.84 -8.17 28.07
CA TYR A 172 0.46 -9.51 28.49
C TYR A 172 -0.55 -9.43 29.65
N GLU A 173 -1.64 -10.21 29.59
CA GLU A 173 -2.58 -10.32 30.70
C GLU A 173 -1.84 -10.67 32.02
N GLY A 174 -2.04 -9.85 33.04
CA GLY A 174 -1.37 -9.97 34.35
C GLY A 174 -0.10 -9.13 34.49
N ALA A 175 0.35 -8.43 33.45
CA ALA A 175 1.38 -7.41 33.57
C ALA A 175 0.87 -6.17 34.33
N ALA A 176 1.77 -5.35 34.87
CA ALA A 176 1.41 -4.08 35.50
C ALA A 176 0.94 -3.05 34.46
N ASP A 177 0.08 -2.13 34.85
CA ASP A 177 -0.38 -1.01 34.02
C ASP A 177 0.70 0.09 33.94
N GLU A 178 1.78 -0.20 33.21
CA GLU A 178 2.94 0.69 33.03
C GLU A 178 3.49 0.64 31.61
N GLU A 179 4.22 1.69 31.21
CA GLU A 179 4.88 1.70 29.90
C GLU A 179 6.00 0.65 29.85
N PRO A 180 6.21 0.00 28.69
CA PRO A 180 7.35 -0.90 28.51
C PRO A 180 8.69 -0.22 28.76
N VAL A 181 9.63 -0.96 29.35
CA VAL A 181 11.04 -0.55 29.50
C VAL A 181 11.97 -1.38 28.60
N THR A 182 11.39 -2.14 27.66
CA THR A 182 12.13 -2.98 26.71
C THR A 182 12.99 -2.12 25.78
N VAL A 183 14.13 -2.68 25.39
CA VAL A 183 15.05 -2.06 24.44
C VAL A 183 14.91 -2.80 23.12
N GLN A 184 14.82 -2.04 22.03
CA GLN A 184 14.74 -2.62 20.70
C GLN A 184 15.96 -3.50 20.43
N PRO A 185 15.78 -4.79 20.11
CA PRO A 185 16.88 -5.65 19.70
C PRO A 185 17.39 -5.23 18.30
N PRO A 186 18.65 -5.51 17.95
CA PRO A 186 19.11 -5.38 16.58
C PRO A 186 18.31 -6.34 15.68
N PHE A 187 17.93 -5.87 14.49
CA PHE A 187 17.29 -6.72 13.49
C PHE A 187 18.29 -7.74 12.94
N THR A 188 17.90 -9.00 12.98
CA THR A 188 18.65 -10.16 12.47
C THR A 188 18.01 -10.77 11.24
N SER A 189 16.69 -10.57 11.05
CA SER A 189 15.91 -11.13 9.95
C SER A 189 14.79 -10.17 9.54
N MET A 190 15.17 -9.02 8.98
CA MET A 190 14.20 -8.08 8.41
C MET A 190 13.58 -8.67 7.14
N LEU A 191 12.24 -8.66 7.06
CA LEU A 191 11.49 -9.20 5.92
C LEU A 191 12.02 -8.62 4.61
N GLN A 192 12.41 -9.50 3.69
CA GLN A 192 12.69 -9.15 2.30
C GLN A 192 11.50 -9.56 1.44
N GLU A 193 11.07 -8.69 0.53
CA GLU A 193 9.96 -9.00 -0.39
C GLU A 193 10.26 -10.25 -1.25
N THR A 194 11.53 -10.48 -1.58
CA THR A 194 11.98 -11.64 -2.37
C THR A 194 11.82 -12.98 -1.66
N ASP A 195 11.63 -12.98 -0.34
CA ASP A 195 11.44 -14.21 0.45
C ASP A 195 9.96 -14.63 0.50
N LEU A 196 9.05 -13.78 0.04
CA LEU A 196 7.62 -14.05 0.00
C LEU A 196 7.26 -14.84 -1.26
N HIS A 197 6.64 -16.00 -1.07
CA HIS A 197 6.18 -16.88 -2.14
C HIS A 197 4.70 -17.24 -1.95
N PRO A 198 3.81 -17.06 -2.95
CA PRO A 198 2.40 -17.37 -2.82
C PRO A 198 2.17 -18.83 -2.44
N LEU A 199 1.13 -19.09 -1.66
CA LEU A 199 0.78 -20.46 -1.26
C LEU A 199 0.20 -21.27 -2.43
N VAL A 200 -0.53 -20.62 -3.32
CA VAL A 200 -1.27 -21.24 -4.44
C VAL A 200 -1.00 -20.47 -5.73
N ASN A 201 -0.92 -21.19 -6.86
CA ASN A 201 -0.65 -20.64 -8.20
C ASN A 201 0.54 -19.65 -8.22
N PRO A 202 1.74 -20.06 -7.77
CA PRO A 202 2.82 -19.13 -7.49
C PRO A 202 3.50 -18.55 -8.75
N SER A 203 3.42 -19.24 -9.89
CA SER A 203 4.14 -18.83 -11.10
C SER A 203 3.56 -17.57 -11.74
N ALA A 204 4.43 -16.68 -12.19
CA ALA A 204 4.04 -15.47 -12.90
C ALA A 204 3.46 -15.80 -14.29
N PRO A 205 2.51 -15.00 -14.81
CA PRO A 205 1.99 -15.19 -16.15
C PRO A 205 3.04 -14.87 -17.23
N GLY A 206 2.84 -15.43 -18.43
CA GLY A 206 3.73 -15.29 -19.59
C GLY A 206 4.94 -16.23 -19.58
N LEU A 207 5.90 -15.96 -20.47
CA LEU A 207 7.12 -16.74 -20.62
C LEU A 207 8.20 -16.27 -19.62
N PRO A 208 9.03 -17.17 -19.07
CA PRO A 208 9.89 -16.90 -17.91
C PRO A 208 11.22 -16.20 -18.28
N TYR A 209 11.12 -15.07 -18.99
CA TYR A 209 12.24 -14.18 -19.30
C TYR A 209 11.73 -12.73 -19.47
N PRO A 210 12.58 -11.69 -19.26
CA PRO A 210 12.17 -10.30 -19.40
C PRO A 210 11.61 -9.99 -20.79
N GLY A 211 10.46 -9.34 -20.87
CA GLY A 211 9.72 -9.12 -22.13
C GLY A 211 8.98 -10.35 -22.66
N GLY A 212 8.89 -11.43 -21.88
CA GLY A 212 8.11 -12.63 -22.20
C GLY A 212 6.60 -12.51 -21.99
N ALA A 213 6.07 -11.29 -21.94
CA ALA A 213 4.65 -10.97 -21.86
C ALA A 213 4.07 -10.66 -23.26
N ASP A 214 2.75 -10.62 -23.39
CA ASP A 214 2.08 -10.26 -24.64
C ASP A 214 2.24 -8.76 -24.94
N GLU A 215 2.18 -7.93 -23.89
CA GLU A 215 2.44 -6.49 -23.96
C GLU A 215 3.41 -6.08 -22.84
N VAL A 216 4.33 -5.17 -23.15
CA VAL A 216 5.34 -4.67 -22.21
C VAL A 216 5.26 -3.15 -22.13
N LEU A 217 5.00 -2.63 -20.95
CA LEU A 217 4.93 -1.20 -20.66
C LEU A 217 6.11 -0.80 -19.77
N SER A 218 6.76 0.31 -20.10
CA SER A 218 7.79 0.92 -19.25
C SER A 218 7.32 2.32 -18.84
N PHE A 219 7.26 2.58 -17.53
CA PHE A 219 6.83 3.88 -17.00
C PHE A 219 8.00 4.64 -16.41
N HIS A 220 8.49 5.64 -17.15
CA HIS A 220 9.56 6.52 -16.69
C HIS A 220 8.98 7.66 -15.87
N MET A 221 9.38 7.73 -14.60
CA MET A 221 8.97 8.78 -13.68
C MET A 221 9.93 9.97 -13.75
N THR A 222 9.39 11.16 -13.98
CA THR A 222 10.13 12.42 -13.93
C THR A 222 9.35 13.46 -13.14
N TYR A 223 9.99 14.59 -12.82
CA TYR A 223 9.39 15.66 -12.04
C TYR A 223 9.76 17.03 -12.63
N ASP A 224 8.77 17.90 -12.78
CA ASP A 224 8.97 19.30 -13.14
C ASP A 224 8.97 20.16 -11.88
N TRP A 225 10.15 20.67 -11.52
CA TRP A 225 10.34 21.53 -10.34
C TRP A 225 9.66 22.89 -10.44
N ASN A 226 9.40 23.39 -11.65
CA ASN A 226 8.71 24.67 -11.83
C ASN A 226 7.19 24.49 -11.67
N ALA A 227 6.65 23.41 -12.23
CA ALA A 227 5.22 23.10 -12.14
C ALA A 227 4.83 22.44 -10.81
N GLY A 228 5.77 21.78 -10.13
CA GLY A 228 5.50 20.98 -8.95
C GLY A 228 4.72 19.70 -9.27
N LEU A 229 4.94 19.12 -10.46
CA LEU A 229 4.17 18.01 -10.99
C LEU A 229 5.05 16.81 -11.33
N PHE A 230 4.52 15.63 -11.04
CA PHE A 230 5.08 14.36 -11.49
C PHE A 230 4.58 14.01 -12.89
N TYR A 231 5.40 13.26 -13.60
CA TYR A 231 5.11 12.77 -14.94
C TYR A 231 5.40 11.28 -15.05
N MET A 232 4.54 10.58 -15.77
CA MET A 232 4.76 9.22 -16.27
C MET A 232 4.83 9.29 -17.79
N ASN A 233 5.97 8.92 -18.39
CA ASN A 233 6.18 8.96 -19.84
C ASN A 233 5.82 10.32 -20.48
N ASN A 234 6.26 11.42 -19.86
CA ASN A 234 6.00 12.80 -20.28
C ASN A 234 4.55 13.29 -20.18
N ALA A 235 3.64 12.54 -19.55
CA ALA A 235 2.30 13.00 -19.22
C ALA A 235 2.13 13.14 -17.70
N THR A 236 1.43 14.19 -17.26
CA THR A 236 1.02 14.37 -15.86
C THR A 236 -0.47 14.07 -15.74
N PHE A 237 -0.84 13.21 -14.79
CA PHE A 237 -2.24 12.86 -14.62
C PHE A 237 -3.02 14.01 -14.00
N ALA A 238 -4.06 14.45 -14.70
CA ALA A 238 -5.05 15.38 -14.19
C ALA A 238 -6.43 14.71 -14.27
N PRO A 239 -7.18 14.60 -13.16
CA PRO A 239 -8.52 14.02 -13.19
C PRO A 239 -9.38 14.68 -14.27
N PRO A 240 -9.95 13.90 -15.21
CA PRO A 240 -10.79 14.46 -16.27
C PRO A 240 -12.15 14.88 -15.69
N THR A 241 -12.76 15.91 -16.27
CA THR A 241 -14.10 16.37 -15.85
C THR A 241 -15.16 15.27 -15.96
N ILE A 242 -15.03 14.40 -16.96
CA ILE A 242 -15.87 13.22 -17.15
C ILE A 242 -15.04 12.00 -16.74
N PRO A 243 -15.46 11.20 -15.75
CA PRO A 243 -14.75 9.99 -15.35
C PRO A 243 -14.49 9.05 -16.53
N VAL A 244 -13.33 8.38 -16.54
CA VAL A 244 -12.92 7.53 -17.69
C VAL A 244 -13.96 6.46 -18.00
N LEU A 245 -14.54 5.83 -16.98
CA LEU A 245 -15.63 4.86 -17.16
C LEU A 245 -16.83 5.47 -17.89
N LEU A 246 -17.26 6.68 -17.50
CA LEU A 246 -18.38 7.37 -18.15
C LEU A 246 -18.04 7.78 -19.59
N GLN A 247 -16.79 8.15 -19.89
CA GLN A 247 -16.36 8.40 -21.28
C GLN A 247 -16.53 7.14 -22.14
N ILE A 248 -16.13 5.97 -21.63
CA ILE A 248 -16.25 4.68 -22.32
C ILE A 248 -17.72 4.32 -22.55
N LEU A 249 -18.55 4.39 -21.50
CA LEU A 249 -19.98 4.08 -21.57
C LEU A 249 -20.74 5.06 -22.47
N SER A 250 -20.27 6.30 -22.60
CA SER A 250 -20.84 7.31 -23.50
C SER A 250 -20.42 7.14 -24.97
N GLY A 251 -19.58 6.14 -25.28
CA GLY A 251 -19.24 5.75 -26.64
C GLY A 251 -17.80 6.02 -27.07
N ASN A 252 -16.92 6.53 -26.20
CA ASN A 252 -15.50 6.69 -26.51
C ASN A 252 -14.80 5.34 -26.40
N LYS A 253 -14.55 4.68 -27.54
CA LYS A 253 -14.03 3.30 -27.56
C LYS A 253 -12.52 3.18 -27.81
N ALA A 254 -11.87 4.23 -28.31
CA ALA A 254 -10.43 4.19 -28.57
C ALA A 254 -9.66 5.00 -27.51
N ALA A 255 -8.46 4.55 -27.15
CA ALA A 255 -7.65 5.21 -26.13
C ALA A 255 -7.32 6.67 -26.47
N GLN A 256 -7.11 7.00 -27.75
CA GLN A 256 -6.89 8.38 -28.18
C GLN A 256 -8.10 9.30 -27.95
N ASP A 257 -9.30 8.72 -27.78
CA ASP A 257 -10.53 9.45 -27.49
C ASP A 257 -10.78 9.59 -25.98
N LEU A 258 -9.96 8.92 -25.15
CA LEU A 258 -10.04 8.97 -23.69
C LEU A 258 -9.15 10.07 -23.11
N LEU A 259 -9.67 10.74 -22.10
CA LEU A 259 -8.99 11.79 -21.34
C LEU A 259 -8.61 11.27 -19.95
N PRO A 260 -7.50 11.76 -19.37
CA PRO A 260 -6.60 12.78 -19.92
C PRO A 260 -5.62 12.20 -20.94
N SER A 261 -5.39 12.93 -22.04
CA SER A 261 -4.50 12.51 -23.11
C SER A 261 -3.07 12.23 -22.59
N GLY A 262 -2.46 11.16 -23.08
CA GLY A 262 -1.12 10.71 -22.66
C GLY A 262 -1.07 9.91 -21.36
N SER A 263 -2.17 9.82 -20.61
CA SER A 263 -2.22 9.05 -19.34
C SER A 263 -3.17 7.85 -19.38
N VAL A 264 -3.74 7.50 -20.54
CA VAL A 264 -4.63 6.34 -20.71
C VAL A 264 -3.98 5.33 -21.66
N TYR A 265 -3.79 4.11 -21.18
CA TYR A 265 -3.10 3.02 -21.89
C TYR A 265 -4.10 1.88 -22.13
N PRO A 266 -4.49 1.59 -23.38
CA PRO A 266 -5.41 0.50 -23.66
C PRO A 266 -4.71 -0.84 -23.46
N LEU A 267 -5.40 -1.80 -22.85
CA LEU A 267 -4.93 -3.17 -22.73
C LEU A 267 -5.93 -4.15 -23.38
N PRO A 268 -5.45 -5.17 -24.10
CA PRO A 268 -6.32 -6.22 -24.63
C PRO A 268 -6.83 -7.12 -23.50
N MET A 269 -7.93 -7.85 -23.74
CA MET A 269 -8.43 -8.90 -22.85
C MET A 269 -7.57 -10.16 -22.92
N ASN A 270 -7.47 -10.90 -21.82
CA ASN A 270 -6.79 -12.19 -21.66
C ASN A 270 -5.33 -12.19 -22.13
N ALA A 271 -4.61 -11.11 -21.87
CA ALA A 271 -3.20 -10.96 -22.22
C ALA A 271 -2.34 -10.86 -20.96
N THR A 272 -1.11 -11.35 -21.04
CA THR A 272 -0.09 -11.10 -20.03
C THR A 272 0.51 -9.72 -20.25
N ILE A 273 0.50 -8.90 -19.21
CA ILE A 273 1.09 -7.56 -19.21
C ILE A 273 2.32 -7.56 -18.31
N GLU A 274 3.44 -7.04 -18.81
CA GLU A 274 4.62 -6.73 -18.00
C GLU A 274 4.76 -5.22 -17.85
N ILE A 275 4.76 -4.73 -16.61
CA ILE A 275 5.04 -3.33 -16.30
C ILE A 275 6.42 -3.23 -15.69
N ILE A 276 7.29 -2.44 -16.31
CA ILE A 276 8.63 -2.10 -15.85
C ILE A 276 8.61 -0.67 -15.28
N ILE A 277 9.08 -0.53 -14.05
CA ILE A 277 9.20 0.75 -13.34
C ILE A 277 10.69 0.99 -13.09
N PRO A 278 11.42 1.55 -14.06
CA PRO A 278 12.84 1.87 -13.92
C PRO A 278 13.05 3.00 -12.89
N PRO A 279 14.29 3.20 -12.42
CA PRO A 279 14.59 4.30 -11.53
C PRO A 279 14.41 5.61 -12.30
N GLY A 280 13.80 6.59 -11.65
CA GLY A 280 13.46 7.88 -12.25
C GLY A 280 14.28 9.04 -11.69
N THR A 281 13.99 10.24 -12.19
CA THR A 281 14.46 11.50 -11.58
C THR A 281 13.44 12.11 -10.62
N ALA A 282 12.29 11.43 -10.46
CA ALA A 282 11.25 11.82 -9.52
C ALA A 282 11.78 11.80 -8.07
N PRO A 283 11.58 12.89 -7.30
CA PRO A 283 11.97 12.94 -5.88
C PRO A 283 10.96 12.16 -5.02
N GLY A 284 11.36 11.82 -3.79
CA GLY A 284 10.47 11.13 -2.84
C GLY A 284 10.45 9.62 -3.00
N ALA A 285 11.52 9.03 -3.56
CA ALA A 285 11.71 7.58 -3.57
C ALA A 285 11.91 7.04 -2.14
N SER A 286 11.44 5.84 -1.80
CA SER A 286 10.74 4.90 -2.70
C SER A 286 9.28 5.29 -2.96
N HIS A 287 8.78 5.01 -4.18
CA HIS A 287 7.38 5.19 -4.55
C HIS A 287 6.65 3.85 -4.46
N PRO A 288 5.71 3.63 -3.52
CA PRO A 288 4.85 2.46 -3.55
C PRO A 288 3.81 2.62 -4.66
N PHE A 289 3.89 1.80 -5.71
CA PHE A 289 2.91 1.78 -6.80
C PHE A 289 1.81 0.75 -6.53
N HIS A 290 0.57 1.17 -6.72
CA HIS A 290 -0.62 0.36 -6.56
C HIS A 290 -1.40 0.25 -7.88
N LEU A 291 -1.91 -0.94 -8.16
CA LEU A 291 -2.77 -1.21 -9.32
C LEU A 291 -4.17 -1.59 -8.85
N HIS A 292 -5.18 -0.84 -9.30
CA HIS A 292 -6.57 -1.19 -9.05
C HIS A 292 -6.99 -2.39 -9.91
N GLY A 293 -8.00 -3.12 -9.44
CA GLY A 293 -8.63 -4.21 -10.21
C GLY A 293 -7.82 -5.52 -10.27
N HIS A 294 -6.57 -5.52 -9.80
CA HIS A 294 -5.63 -6.64 -9.94
C HIS A 294 -4.72 -6.81 -8.73
N ALA A 295 -4.40 -8.07 -8.42
CA ALA A 295 -3.11 -8.40 -7.84
C ALA A 295 -2.11 -8.72 -8.96
N PHE A 296 -0.82 -8.58 -8.70
CA PHE A 296 0.24 -8.82 -9.67
C PHE A 296 1.41 -9.59 -9.04
N SER A 297 2.12 -10.35 -9.87
CA SER A 297 3.39 -10.99 -9.54
C SER A 297 4.54 -9.99 -9.62
N VAL A 298 5.29 -9.78 -8.53
CA VAL A 298 6.50 -8.94 -8.54
C VAL A 298 7.68 -9.77 -9.02
N VAL A 299 7.83 -9.88 -10.34
CA VAL A 299 8.90 -10.71 -10.94
C VAL A 299 10.29 -10.16 -10.68
N ARG A 300 10.44 -8.88 -10.30
CA ARG A 300 11.68 -8.32 -9.79
C ARG A 300 11.38 -7.21 -8.76
N SER A 301 11.74 -7.47 -7.50
CA SER A 301 11.59 -6.52 -6.39
C SER A 301 12.71 -5.46 -6.35
N ALA A 302 12.44 -4.37 -5.64
CA ALA A 302 13.47 -3.38 -5.29
C ALA A 302 14.61 -4.04 -4.48
N GLY A 303 15.83 -3.56 -4.66
CA GLY A 303 17.04 -4.13 -4.05
C GLY A 303 17.52 -5.43 -4.70
N SER A 304 16.77 -6.00 -5.65
CA SER A 304 17.12 -7.25 -6.33
C SER A 304 17.47 -7.03 -7.82
N SER A 305 18.48 -7.77 -8.29
CA SER A 305 18.80 -7.90 -9.71
C SER A 305 18.25 -9.19 -10.34
N VAL A 306 17.65 -10.06 -9.53
CA VAL A 306 17.15 -11.38 -9.94
C VAL A 306 15.70 -11.25 -10.38
N TYR A 307 15.39 -11.84 -11.54
CA TYR A 307 14.01 -12.07 -11.95
C TYR A 307 13.54 -13.44 -11.43
N ASN A 308 12.41 -13.47 -10.74
CA ASN A 308 11.73 -14.68 -10.32
C ASN A 308 10.41 -14.81 -11.08
N TYR A 309 10.31 -15.82 -11.95
CA TYR A 309 9.08 -16.16 -12.67
C TYR A 309 8.39 -17.42 -12.13
N ASP A 310 9.06 -18.16 -11.25
CA ASP A 310 8.61 -19.46 -10.75
C ASP A 310 7.64 -19.30 -9.58
N ASN A 311 8.00 -18.43 -8.64
CA ASN A 311 7.20 -18.18 -7.44
C ASN A 311 7.36 -16.76 -6.84
N PRO A 312 7.35 -15.68 -7.65
CA PRO A 312 7.43 -14.32 -7.09
C PRO A 312 6.25 -14.01 -6.17
N VAL A 313 6.47 -13.12 -5.19
CA VAL A 313 5.39 -12.54 -4.36
C VAL A 313 4.25 -12.04 -5.25
N GLN A 314 3.01 -12.27 -4.80
CA GLN A 314 1.81 -11.73 -5.45
C GLN A 314 1.15 -10.74 -4.51
N ARG A 315 0.89 -9.53 -4.99
CA ARG A 315 0.41 -8.42 -4.16
C ARG A 315 -0.23 -7.33 -5.02
N ASP A 316 -0.74 -6.26 -4.42
CA ASP A 316 -1.34 -5.14 -5.17
C ASP A 316 -0.58 -3.81 -5.03
N THR A 317 0.42 -3.73 -4.13
CA THR A 317 1.18 -2.49 -3.89
C THR A 317 2.66 -2.78 -3.72
N VAL A 318 3.53 -2.25 -4.59
CA VAL A 318 4.97 -2.56 -4.60
C VAL A 318 5.84 -1.31 -4.50
N SER A 319 6.87 -1.36 -3.65
CA SER A 319 7.90 -0.33 -3.54
C SER A 319 8.78 -0.34 -4.80
N THR A 320 8.97 0.81 -5.46
CA THR A 320 9.87 0.91 -6.62
C THR A 320 11.36 0.94 -6.26
N GLY A 321 11.67 1.00 -4.97
CA GLY A 321 13.03 1.15 -4.46
C GLY A 321 13.58 2.57 -4.58
N SER A 322 14.84 2.73 -4.22
CA SER A 322 15.57 4.01 -4.19
C SER A 322 16.97 3.93 -4.78
N ALA A 323 17.45 2.72 -5.12
CA ALA A 323 18.74 2.54 -5.75
C ALA A 323 18.65 2.87 -7.24
N TRP A 324 19.73 3.44 -7.78
CA TRP A 324 19.82 3.83 -9.19
C TRP A 324 19.72 2.65 -10.18
N ASN A 325 19.81 1.41 -9.69
CA ASN A 325 19.72 0.18 -10.47
C ASN A 325 18.45 -0.64 -10.14
N ASP A 326 17.56 -0.13 -9.29
CA ASP A 326 16.24 -0.72 -9.07
C ASP A 326 15.44 -0.63 -10.37
N THR A 327 14.81 -1.74 -10.76
CA THR A 327 13.98 -1.79 -11.98
C THR A 327 12.86 -2.76 -11.67
N VAL A 328 11.97 -2.30 -10.81
CA VAL A 328 10.87 -3.13 -10.32
C VAL A 328 10.01 -3.51 -11.49
N THR A 329 9.69 -4.80 -11.58
CA THR A 329 8.93 -5.35 -12.69
C THR A 329 7.81 -6.21 -12.16
N ILE A 330 6.60 -5.95 -12.63
CA ILE A 330 5.40 -6.69 -12.23
C ILE A 330 4.74 -7.33 -13.45
N ARG A 331 4.01 -8.42 -13.23
CA ARG A 331 3.17 -9.06 -14.25
C ARG A 331 1.77 -9.39 -13.73
N PHE A 332 0.78 -9.23 -14.59
CA PHE A 332 -0.60 -9.65 -14.35
C PHE A 332 -1.25 -10.07 -15.66
N THR A 333 -2.45 -10.65 -15.55
CA THR A 333 -3.28 -11.01 -16.71
C THR A 333 -4.47 -10.08 -16.76
N THR A 334 -4.82 -9.61 -17.96
CA THR A 334 -5.99 -8.74 -18.16
C THR A 334 -7.28 -9.56 -18.24
N ASP A 335 -7.83 -9.93 -17.08
CA ASP A 335 -9.06 -10.72 -16.95
C ASP A 335 -10.25 -9.93 -16.37
N ASN A 336 -10.14 -8.60 -16.28
CA ASN A 336 -11.07 -7.72 -15.61
C ASN A 336 -11.34 -6.43 -16.41
N PRO A 337 -12.32 -6.43 -17.34
CA PRO A 337 -12.64 -5.26 -18.17
C PRO A 337 -12.98 -4.01 -17.34
N GLY A 338 -12.22 -2.93 -17.51
CA GLY A 338 -12.41 -1.70 -16.74
C GLY A 338 -11.30 -0.66 -16.92
N PRO A 339 -11.55 0.62 -16.59
CA PRO A 339 -10.50 1.62 -16.46
C PRO A 339 -9.89 1.57 -15.04
N TRP A 340 -8.70 0.98 -14.92
CA TRP A 340 -8.02 0.80 -13.64
C TRP A 340 -6.89 1.79 -13.48
N ILE A 341 -6.86 2.51 -12.36
CA ILE A 341 -5.77 3.45 -12.08
C ILE A 341 -4.52 2.70 -11.59
N PHE A 342 -3.37 3.08 -12.11
CA PHE A 342 -2.05 2.64 -11.68
C PHE A 342 -1.26 3.86 -11.23
N HIS A 343 -0.94 3.94 -9.93
CA HIS A 343 -0.42 5.17 -9.35
C HIS A 343 0.48 4.94 -8.15
N CYS A 344 1.28 5.95 -7.81
CA CYS A 344 1.95 5.99 -6.53
C CYS A 344 0.90 6.18 -5.42
N HIS A 345 0.96 5.34 -4.39
CA HIS A 345 0.05 5.38 -3.25
C HIS A 345 0.46 6.42 -2.17
N ILE A 346 1.56 7.15 -2.39
CA ILE A 346 1.80 8.40 -1.67
C ILE A 346 0.80 9.43 -2.19
N ASP A 347 -0.17 9.82 -1.37
CA ASP A 347 -1.35 10.57 -1.84
C ASP A 347 -0.97 11.96 -2.36
N PHE A 348 0.06 12.57 -1.76
CA PHE A 348 0.59 13.85 -2.22
C PHE A 348 1.23 13.73 -3.62
N HIS A 349 1.82 12.58 -3.96
CA HIS A 349 2.37 12.32 -5.29
C HIS A 349 1.26 12.03 -6.32
N LEU A 350 0.23 11.26 -5.94
CA LEU A 350 -0.98 11.07 -6.76
C LEU A 350 -1.65 12.42 -7.06
N ALA A 351 -1.83 13.26 -6.05
CA ALA A 351 -2.44 14.59 -6.19
C ALA A 351 -1.64 15.54 -7.11
N ALA A 352 -0.33 15.30 -7.22
CA ALA A 352 0.62 15.97 -8.10
C ALA A 352 0.86 15.24 -9.44
N GLY A 353 0.07 14.22 -9.76
CA GLY A 353 -0.05 13.64 -11.10
C GLY A 353 0.73 12.35 -11.36
N LEU A 354 1.28 11.69 -10.32
CA LEU A 354 2.04 10.43 -10.47
C LEU A 354 1.11 9.21 -10.65
N ALA A 355 0.37 9.19 -11.76
CA ALA A 355 -0.60 8.16 -12.10
C ALA A 355 -0.77 7.98 -13.62
N VAL A 356 -1.33 6.82 -14.00
CA VAL A 356 -1.92 6.55 -15.32
C VAL A 356 -3.18 5.71 -15.14
N VAL A 357 -3.96 5.56 -16.21
CA VAL A 357 -5.12 4.66 -16.27
C VAL A 357 -4.85 3.58 -17.31
N LEU A 358 -5.03 2.33 -16.91
CA LEU A 358 -5.03 1.17 -17.77
C LEU A 358 -6.48 0.90 -18.18
N ALA A 359 -6.82 1.17 -19.45
CA ALA A 359 -8.14 0.94 -20.01
C ALA A 359 -8.22 -0.49 -20.56
N GLU A 360 -8.54 -1.42 -19.68
CA GLU A 360 -8.55 -2.85 -19.95
C GLU A 360 -9.84 -3.29 -20.64
N ASP A 361 -9.70 -3.98 -21.77
CA ASP A 361 -10.80 -4.53 -22.57
C ASP A 361 -12.00 -3.56 -22.72
N VAL A 362 -11.74 -2.39 -23.31
CA VAL A 362 -12.77 -1.38 -23.58
C VAL A 362 -14.01 -1.94 -24.30
N PRO A 363 -13.87 -2.83 -25.32
CA PRO A 363 -15.03 -3.52 -25.89
C PRO A 363 -15.83 -4.33 -24.87
N GLY A 364 -15.15 -5.08 -23.98
CA GLY A 364 -15.73 -5.83 -22.88
C GLY A 364 -16.56 -4.97 -21.93
N ILE A 365 -16.10 -3.77 -21.58
CA ILE A 365 -16.84 -2.81 -20.73
C ILE A 365 -18.21 -2.47 -21.33
N THR A 366 -18.26 -2.26 -22.65
CA THR A 366 -19.50 -1.87 -23.36
C THR A 366 -20.41 -3.06 -23.69
N ASN A 367 -19.88 -4.28 -23.71
CA ASN A 367 -20.62 -5.50 -24.06
C ASN A 367 -21.10 -6.25 -22.83
N ALA A 368 -20.35 -6.20 -21.73
CA ALA A 368 -20.85 -6.54 -20.43
C ALA A 368 -22.05 -5.61 -20.18
N THR A 369 -23.17 -6.18 -19.75
CA THR A 369 -24.26 -5.41 -19.15
C THR A 369 -23.77 -4.84 -17.82
N THR A 370 -22.76 -3.96 -17.87
CA THR A 370 -22.33 -3.13 -16.77
C THR A 370 -23.48 -2.17 -16.52
N GLU A 371 -24.56 -2.68 -15.94
CA GLU A 371 -25.66 -1.89 -15.45
C GLU A 371 -25.10 -1.11 -14.28
N VAL A 372 -24.69 0.12 -14.57
CA VAL A 372 -24.38 1.09 -13.54
C VAL A 372 -25.67 1.40 -12.80
N PRO A 373 -25.67 1.32 -11.45
CA PRO A 373 -26.84 1.68 -10.66
C PRO A 373 -27.31 3.12 -10.92
N GLY A 374 -28.62 3.37 -10.78
CA GLY A 374 -29.19 4.69 -11.09
C GLY A 374 -28.70 5.84 -10.19
N ASP A 375 -28.16 5.53 -9.01
CA ASP A 375 -27.47 6.50 -8.15
C ASP A 375 -26.05 6.82 -8.67
N TRP A 376 -25.33 5.86 -9.24
CA TRP A 376 -24.06 6.11 -9.94
C TRP A 376 -24.24 7.09 -11.09
N ASP A 377 -25.28 6.90 -11.91
CA ASP A 377 -25.61 7.81 -13.04
C ASP A 377 -25.89 9.25 -12.59
N GLN A 378 -26.32 9.44 -11.33
CA GLN A 378 -26.62 10.76 -10.77
C GLN A 378 -25.40 11.48 -10.19
N LEU A 379 -24.28 10.79 -9.96
CA LEU A 379 -23.12 11.39 -9.29
C LEU A 379 -22.55 12.59 -10.07
N CYS A 380 -22.30 12.44 -11.38
CA CYS A 380 -21.75 13.54 -12.18
C CYS A 380 -22.70 14.74 -12.28
N PRO A 381 -24.00 14.58 -12.61
CA PRO A 381 -24.95 15.69 -12.59
C PRO A 381 -25.03 16.40 -11.23
N LEU A 382 -25.09 15.64 -10.12
CA LEU A 382 -25.19 16.23 -8.78
C LEU A 382 -23.91 16.98 -8.40
N TYR A 383 -22.73 16.38 -8.61
CA TYR A 383 -21.45 17.01 -8.32
C TYR A 383 -21.23 18.29 -9.14
N ASN A 384 -21.54 18.25 -10.44
CA ASN A 384 -21.37 19.41 -11.33
C ASN A 384 -22.34 20.55 -11.02
N ALA A 385 -23.45 20.27 -10.32
CA ALA A 385 -24.39 21.28 -9.86
C ALA A 385 -23.97 21.98 -8.56
N LEU A 386 -22.97 21.44 -7.84
CA LEU A 386 -22.49 22.03 -6.59
C LEU A 386 -21.72 23.34 -6.84
N PRO A 387 -21.89 24.36 -5.98
CA PRO A 387 -20.99 25.50 -5.93
C PRO A 387 -19.54 25.06 -5.68
N LEU A 388 -18.55 25.78 -6.21
CA LEU A 388 -17.13 25.45 -5.99
C LEU A 388 -16.72 25.41 -4.51
N SER A 389 -17.43 26.10 -3.62
CA SER A 389 -17.20 26.06 -2.17
C SER A 389 -17.69 24.77 -1.49
N GLU A 390 -18.48 23.96 -2.20
CA GLU A 390 -19.07 22.71 -1.72
C GLU A 390 -18.47 21.47 -2.42
N GLN A 391 -17.48 21.67 -3.30
CA GLN A 391 -16.67 20.64 -3.97
C GLN A 391 -15.30 20.48 -3.28
#